data_AF-A0A1E4G446-F1
#
_entry.id   AF-A0A1E4G446-F1
#
_cell.length_a   1.000
_cell.length_b   1.000
_cell.length_c   1.000
_cell.angle_alpha   90.00
_cell.angle_beta   90.00
_cell.angle_gamma   90.00
#
_symmetry.space_group_name_H-M   'P 1'
#
loop_
_entity.id
_entity.type
_entity.pdbx_description
1 polymer ?
#
loop_
_entity_poly.entity_id
_entity_poly.type
_entity_poly.pdbx_seq_one_letter_code
_entity_poly.pdbx_strand_id
1 'polypeptide(L)' 'MSSISIAAAGMQRASHQLEVSAGRIARFGAEDVDVTTEMVNVLNARNDFKANTKVVETARDMSKALLDILA' A
#
# COMPACT_ATOMS: atom_id res chain seq x y z
N MET A 1 1.23 1.00 -19.00
CA MET A 1 1.22 2.24 -18.17
C MET A 1 0.03 2.34 -17.23
N SER A 2 -1.21 2.05 -17.66
CA SER A 2 -2.41 2.15 -16.81
C SER A 2 -2.34 1.35 -15.49
N SER A 3 -1.81 0.12 -15.51
CA SER A 3 -1.67 -0.73 -14.31
C SER A 3 -0.68 -0.19 -13.28
N ILE A 4 0.44 0.40 -13.73
CA ILE A 4 1.45 1.00 -12.84
C ILE A 4 0.87 2.26 -12.18
N SER A 5 0.15 3.11 -12.92
CA SER A 5 -0.51 4.29 -12.35
C SER A 5 -1.62 3.93 -11.36
N ILE A 6 -2.40 2.88 -11.62
CA ILE A 6 -3.43 2.38 -10.69
C ILE A 6 -2.77 1.85 -9.42
N ALA A 7 -1.73 1.04 -9.55
CA ALA A 7 -0.99 0.50 -8.41
C ALA A 7 -0.32 1.63 -7.60
N ALA A 8 0.27 2.62 -8.26
CA ALA A 8 0.86 3.78 -7.59
C ALA A 8 -0.19 4.59 -6.80
N ALA A 9 -1.36 4.84 -7.40
CA ALA A 9 -2.48 5.50 -6.71
C ALA A 9 -3.02 4.65 -5.55
N GLY A 10 -3.04 3.33 -5.69
CA GLY A 10 -3.37 2.39 -4.61
C GLY A 10 -2.39 2.45 -3.45
N MET A 11 -1.09 2.46 -3.74
CA MET A 11 -0.03 2.62 -2.74
C MET A 11 -0.15 3.96 -2.00
N GLN A 12 -0.40 5.07 -2.70
CA GLN A 12 -0.59 6.38 -2.07
C GLN A 12 -1.78 6.40 -1.11
N ARG A 13 -2.92 5.81 -1.50
CA ARG A 13 -4.09 5.69 -0.61
C ARG A 13 -3.81 4.84 0.61
N ALA A 14 -3.12 3.71 0.43
CA ALA A 14 -2.73 2.83 1.53
C ALA A 14 -1.78 3.54 2.53
N SER A 15 -0.80 4.30 2.03
CA SER A 15 0.07 5.13 2.87
C SER A 15 -0.71 6.17 3.67
N HIS A 16 -1.68 6.85 3.03
CA HIS A 16 -2.51 7.84 3.72
C HIS A 16 -3.35 7.20 4.84
N GLN A 17 -3.98 6.05 4.57
CA GLN A 17 -4.74 5.32 5.59
C GLN A 17 -3.87 4.84 6.75
N LEU A 18 -2.62 4.45 6.48
CA LEU A 18 -1.65 4.09 7.51
C LEU A 18 -1.32 5.30 8.40
N GLU A 19 -1.06 6.47 7.82
CA GLU A 19 -0.78 7.71 8.55
C GLU A 19 -1.95 8.11 9.47
N VAL A 20 -3.19 8.04 8.95
CA VAL A 20 -4.40 8.33 9.73
C VAL A 20 -4.53 7.37 10.91
N SER A 21 -4.37 6.07 10.66
CA SER A 21 -4.49 5.04 11.71
C SER A 21 -3.40 5.21 12.77
N ALA A 22 -2.16 5.47 12.35
CA ALA A 22 -1.04 5.75 13.25
C ALA A 22 -1.29 7.01 14.10
N GLY A 23 -1.86 8.06 13.50
CA GLY A 23 -2.25 9.28 14.22
C GLY A 23 -3.33 9.04 15.28
N ARG A 24 -4.29 8.14 15.03
CA ARG A 24 -5.30 7.73 16.01
C ARG A 24 -4.70 6.88 17.13
N ILE A 25 -3.84 5.91 16.78
CA ILE A 25 -3.13 5.09 17.77
C ILE A 25 -2.24 5.96 18.67
N ALA A 26 -1.59 7.00 18.14
CA ALA A 26 -0.77 7.91 18.93
C ALA A 26 -1.56 8.74 19.96
N ARG A 27 -2.89 8.87 19.78
CA ARG A 27 -3.80 9.54 20.73
C ARG A 27 -4.39 8.59 21.75
N PHE A 28 -4.04 7.30 21.69
CA PHE A 28 -4.48 6.30 22.65
C PHE A 28 -4.10 6.71 24.08
N GLY A 29 -5.10 6.82 24.95
CA GLY A 29 -4.96 7.28 26.33
C GLY A 29 -5.44 8.72 26.60
N ALA A 30 -5.62 9.55 25.57
CA ALA A 30 -6.29 10.85 25.67
C ALA A 30 -7.79 10.79 25.26
N GLU A 31 -8.14 9.82 24.41
CA GLU A 31 -9.49 9.54 23.92
C GLU A 31 -9.76 8.02 23.94
N ASP A 32 -11.04 7.62 23.93
CA ASP A 32 -11.47 6.22 23.87
C ASP A 32 -11.28 5.66 22.44
N VAL A 33 -10.03 5.40 22.09
CA VAL A 33 -9.64 4.86 20.78
C VAL A 33 -9.63 3.34 20.84
N ASP A 34 -10.43 2.69 19.99
CA ASP A 34 -10.34 1.24 19.76
C ASP A 34 -9.08 0.90 18.96
N VAL A 35 -7.98 0.71 19.69
CA VAL A 35 -6.66 0.35 19.14
C VAL A 35 -6.72 -0.98 18.42
N THR A 36 -7.58 -1.92 18.84
CA THR A 36 -7.67 -3.22 18.18
C THR A 36 -8.21 -3.05 16.75
N THR A 37 -9.25 -2.25 16.59
CA THR A 37 -9.77 -1.92 15.25
C THR A 37 -8.75 -1.14 14.42
N GLU A 38 -8.06 -0.15 14.99
CA GLU A 38 -7.05 0.62 14.25
C GLU A 38 -5.83 -0.23 13.85
N MET A 39 -5.43 -1.22 14.65
CA MET A 39 -4.39 -2.16 14.29
C MET A 39 -4.79 -3.07 13.11
N VAL A 40 -6.07 -3.45 13.01
CA VAL A 40 -6.60 -4.15 11.83
C VAL A 40 -6.56 -3.24 10.60
N ASN A 41 -6.90 -1.97 10.75
CA ASN A 41 -6.80 -0.98 9.66
C ASN A 41 -5.36 -0.85 9.16
N VAL A 42 -4.39 -0.78 10.08
CA VAL A 42 -2.95 -0.78 9.74
C VAL A 42 -2.55 -2.04 8.98
N LEU A 43 -3.04 -3.22 9.39
CA LEU A 43 -2.73 -4.48 8.70
C LEU A 43 -3.33 -4.51 7.29
N ASN A 44 -4.56 -4.06 7.13
CA ASN A 44 -5.21 -3.97 5.82
C ASN A 44 -4.47 -2.99 4.90
N ALA A 45 -4.13 -1.80 5.39
CA ALA A 45 -3.35 -0.81 4.64
C ALA A 45 -1.99 -1.38 4.19
N ARG A 46 -1.30 -2.14 5.06
CA ARG A 46 -0.06 -2.84 4.71
C ARG A 46 -0.28 -3.86 3.60
N ASN A 47 -1.32 -4.68 3.68
CA ASN A 47 -1.63 -5.69 2.69
C ASN A 47 -1.95 -5.07 1.33
N ASP A 48 -2.76 -4.00 1.32
CA ASP A 48 -3.10 -3.25 0.11
C ASP A 48 -1.87 -2.62 -0.54
N PHE A 49 -0.99 -2.03 0.26
CA PHE A 49 0.27 -1.47 -0.24
C PHE A 49 1.10 -2.57 -0.91
N LYS A 50 1.30 -3.70 -0.23
CA LYS A 50 2.10 -4.83 -0.73
C LYS A 50 1.51 -5.43 -2.02
N ALA A 51 0.18 -5.57 -2.09
CA ALA A 51 -0.50 -6.05 -3.28
C ALA A 51 -0.24 -5.13 -4.49
N ASN A 52 -0.38 -3.82 -4.30
CA ASN A 52 -0.09 -2.84 -5.35
C ASN A 52 1.39 -2.83 -5.74
N THR A 53 2.32 -2.93 -4.78
CA THR A 53 3.76 -3.06 -5.08
C THR A 53 4.02 -4.27 -5.97
N LYS A 54 3.37 -5.40 -5.69
CA LYS A 54 3.57 -6.62 -6.49
C LYS A 54 3.15 -6.45 -7.95
N VAL A 55 2.05 -5.72 -8.20
CA VAL A 55 1.61 -5.38 -9.56
C VAL A 55 2.67 -4.55 -10.30
N VAL A 56 3.29 -3.58 -9.61
CA VAL A 56 4.38 -2.77 -10.20
C VAL A 56 5.59 -3.63 -10.50
N GLU A 57 6.01 -4.51 -9.58
CA GLU A 57 7.11 -5.45 -9.81
C GLU A 57 6.85 -6.32 -11.03
N THR A 58 5.68 -6.96 -11.12
CA THR A 58 5.33 -7.80 -12.27
C THR A 58 5.33 -7.02 -13.58
N ALA A 59 4.82 -5.79 -13.59
CA ALA A 59 4.86 -4.94 -14.78
C ALA A 59 6.31 -4.61 -15.21
N ARG A 60 7.23 -4.42 -14.24
CA ARG A 60 8.65 -4.22 -14.51
C ARG A 60 9.31 -5.49 -15.05
N ASP A 61 9.00 -6.64 -14.47
CA ASP A 61 9.55 -7.94 -14.91
C ASP A 61 9.13 -8.26 -16.34
N MET A 62 7.85 -8.02 -16.69
CA MET A 62 7.36 -8.16 -18.07
C MET A 62 8.09 -7.23 -19.03
N SER A 63 8.32 -5.97 -18.62
CA SER A 63 9.04 -4.99 -19.46
C SER A 63 10.49 -5.42 -19.69
N LYS A 64 11.15 -5.96 -18.65
CA LYS A 64 12.50 -6.51 -18.77
C LYS A 64 12.54 -7.71 -19.71
N ALA A 65 11.62 -8.66 -19.56
CA ALA A 65 11.57 -9.84 -20.42
C ALA A 65 11.37 -9.46 -21.90
N LEU A 66 10.58 -8.43 -22.21
CA LEU A 66 10.44 -7.91 -23.56
C LEU A 66 11.75 -7.31 -24.11
N LEU A 67 12.50 -6.58 -23.28
CA LEU A 67 13.80 -6.04 -23.65
C LEU A 67 14.84 -7.15 -23.89
N ASP A 68 14.86 -8.16 -23.02
CA ASP A 68 15.77 -9.30 -23.12
C ASP A 68 15.48 -10.17 -24.37
N ILE A 69 14.24 -10.21 -24.87
CA ILE A 69 13.88 -10.89 -26.13
C ILE A 69 14.34 -10.11 -27.36
N LEU A 70 14.41 -8.78 -27.27
CA LEU A 70 14.78 -7.91 -28.40
C LEU A 70 16.30 -7.73 -28.54
N ALA A 71 17.05 -7.92 -27.45
CA ALA A 71 18.51 -7.86 -27.43
C ALA A 71 19.15 -9.12 -28.04
#